data_AF-A0A151UJK6-F1
#
_entry.id   AF-A0A151UJK6-F1
#
_cell.length_a   1.000
_cell.length_b   1.000
_cell.length_c   1.000
_cell.angle_alpha   90.00
_cell.angle_beta   90.00
_cell.angle_gamma   90.00
#
_symmetry.space_group_name_H-M   'P 1'
#
loop_
_entity.id
_entity.type
_entity.pdbx_description
1 polymer ?
#
loop_
_entity_poly.entity_id
_entity_poly.type
_entity_poly.pdbx_seq_one_letter_code
_entity_poly.pdbx_strand_id
1 'polypeptide(L)'
;VEVLHDSLLAMIAEDPTLRPRDVIVMVADIDRYTPAIQAVFGNDGGERYLPFAISDRQVRHLHPVLPTFLSLLELPRSRFVAEQVLALLEVPALAARFAIDEHGLQLLR
;
A
#
# COMPACT_ATOMS: atom_id res chain seq x y z
N VAL A 1 5.53 -16.37 2.27
CA VAL A 1 4.63 -15.62 3.19
C VAL A 1 3.48 -16.51 3.63
N GLU A 2 2.81 -17.22 2.72
CA GLU A 2 1.78 -18.24 3.04
C GLU A 2 2.25 -19.30 4.04
N VAL A 3 3.40 -19.95 3.77
CA VAL A 3 3.95 -20.96 4.69
C VAL A 3 4.19 -20.42 6.11
N LEU A 4 4.64 -19.16 6.22
CA LEU A 4 4.83 -18.51 7.51
C LEU A 4 3.49 -18.30 8.22
N HIS A 5 2.48 -17.82 7.49
CA HIS A 5 1.14 -17.63 8.03
C HIS A 5 0.55 -18.94 8.59
N ASP A 6 0.63 -20.02 7.82
CA ASP A 6 0.11 -21.33 8.23
C ASP A 6 0.88 -21.89 9.44
N SER A 7 2.20 -21.67 9.47
CA SER A 7 3.04 -22.09 10.60
C SER A 7 2.71 -21.30 11.87
N LEU A 8 2.47 -19.99 11.77
CA LEU A 8 2.06 -19.17 12.92
C LEU A 8 0.68 -19.59 13.46
N LEU A 9 -0.27 -19.90 12.58
CA LEU A 9 -1.57 -20.43 13.00
C LEU A 9 -1.43 -21.76 13.73
N ALA A 10 -0.60 -22.68 13.22
CA ALA A 10 -0.35 -23.95 13.88
C ALA A 10 0.29 -23.76 15.27
N MET A 11 1.29 -22.90 15.39
CA MET A 11 1.96 -22.60 16.67
C MET A 11 1.00 -22.02 17.72
N ILE A 12 0.10 -21.11 17.32
CA ILE A 12 -0.89 -20.50 18.22
C ILE A 12 -1.97 -21.52 18.60
N ALA A 13 -2.33 -22.42 17.69
CA ALA A 13 -3.27 -23.50 17.98
C ALA A 13 -2.69 -24.54 18.96
N GLU A 14 -1.38 -24.80 18.87
CA GLU A 14 -0.66 -25.72 19.78
C GLU A 14 -0.43 -25.12 21.17
N ASP A 15 -0.12 -23.82 21.26
CA ASP A 15 0.07 -23.09 22.51
C ASP A 15 -0.83 -21.84 22.59
N PRO A 16 -2.00 -21.94 23.26
CA PRO A 16 -2.92 -20.82 23.44
C PRO A 16 -2.36 -19.64 24.25
N THR A 17 -1.21 -19.79 24.92
CA THR A 17 -0.56 -18.70 25.65
C THR A 17 0.27 -17.80 24.74
N LEU A 18 0.67 -18.29 23.56
CA LEU A 18 1.38 -17.54 22.54
C LEU A 18 0.42 -16.59 21.83
N ARG A 19 0.57 -15.27 22.05
CA ARG A 19 -0.27 -14.27 21.41
C ARG A 19 0.43 -13.70 20.16
N PRO A 20 -0.30 -13.21 19.16
CA PRO A 20 0.30 -12.60 17.97
C PRO A 20 1.28 -11.46 18.27
N ARG A 21 1.06 -10.72 19.37
CA ARG A 21 1.94 -9.64 19.83
C ARG A 21 3.33 -10.11 20.33
N ASP A 22 3.45 -11.40 20.64
CA ASP A 22 4.68 -12.00 21.13
C ASP A 22 5.58 -12.48 19.96
N VAL A 23 5.13 -12.31 18.71
CA VAL A 23 5.83 -12.70 17.48
C VAL A 23 6.37 -11.49 16.74
N ILE A 24 7.64 -11.55 16.31
CA ILE A 24 8.26 -10.58 15.40
C ILE A 24 8.81 -11.30 14.17
N VAL A 25 8.53 -10.76 12.99
CA VAL A 25 9.05 -11.24 11.71
C VAL A 25 9.93 -10.17 11.11
N MET A 26 11.22 -10.48 10.93
CA MET A 26 12.20 -9.56 10.37
C MET A 26 12.57 -9.95 8.94
N VAL A 27 12.66 -8.97 8.04
CA VAL A 27 13.06 -9.15 6.64
C VAL A 27 14.07 -8.06 6.26
N ALA A 28 14.93 -8.33 5.28
CA ALA A 28 15.97 -7.39 4.85
C ALA A 28 15.42 -6.13 4.15
N ASP A 29 14.29 -6.24 3.46
CA ASP A 29 13.61 -5.15 2.76
C ASP A 29 12.10 -5.35 2.89
N ILE A 30 11.46 -4.60 3.78
CA ILE A 30 10.03 -4.74 4.07
C ILE A 30 9.14 -4.22 2.93
N ASP A 31 9.60 -3.25 2.15
CA ASP A 31 8.82 -2.65 1.06
C ASP A 31 8.56 -3.71 -0.03
N ARG A 32 9.56 -4.56 -0.32
CA ARG A 32 9.43 -5.67 -1.29
C ARG A 32 8.39 -6.72 -0.87
N TYR A 33 8.26 -6.99 0.43
CA TYR A 33 7.35 -8.04 0.93
C TYR A 33 5.95 -7.53 1.28
N THR A 34 5.78 -6.22 1.45
CA THR A 34 4.50 -5.62 1.86
C THR A 34 3.30 -6.10 1.03
N PRO A 35 3.34 -6.12 -0.33
CA PRO A 35 2.20 -6.59 -1.12
C PRO A 35 1.83 -8.05 -0.84
N ALA A 36 2.83 -8.93 -0.70
CA ALA A 36 2.60 -10.34 -0.40
C ALA A 36 2.08 -10.56 1.04
N ILE A 37 2.56 -9.77 2.00
CA ILE A 37 2.04 -9.80 3.39
C ILE A 37 0.58 -9.36 3.40
N GLN A 38 0.23 -8.26 2.73
CA GLN A 38 -1.14 -7.77 2.65
C GLN A 38 -2.08 -8.76 1.95
N ALA A 39 -1.63 -9.42 0.87
CA ALA A 39 -2.44 -10.40 0.16
C ALA A 39 -2.76 -11.64 1.01
N VAL A 40 -1.80 -12.10 1.83
CA VAL A 40 -1.94 -13.32 2.64
C VAL A 40 -2.61 -13.04 3.98
N PHE A 41 -2.18 -12.00 4.70
CA PHE A 41 -2.65 -11.69 6.06
C PHE A 41 -3.83 -10.71 6.07
N GLY A 42 -4.10 -10.00 4.97
CA GLY A 42 -5.14 -8.98 4.89
C GLY A 42 -6.58 -9.49 4.80
N ASN A 43 -6.80 -10.80 4.84
CA ASN A 43 -8.13 -11.39 4.84
C ASN A 43 -8.73 -11.35 6.26
N ASP A 44 -9.44 -10.27 6.57
CA ASP A 44 -9.99 -9.93 7.89
C ASP A 44 -11.31 -10.64 8.25
N GLY A 45 -11.93 -11.35 7.29
CA GLY A 45 -13.25 -11.98 7.48
C GLY A 45 -13.26 -13.51 7.67
N GLY A 46 -12.09 -14.17 7.70
CA GLY A 46 -12.00 -15.64 7.72
C GLY A 46 -11.59 -16.25 9.07
N GLU A 47 -11.86 -17.55 9.26
CA GLU A 47 -11.39 -18.32 10.44
C GLU A 47 -9.86 -18.36 10.61
N ARG A 48 -9.12 -17.94 9.58
CA ARG A 48 -7.65 -17.91 9.55
C ARG A 48 -7.07 -16.51 9.76
N TYR A 49 -7.86 -15.56 10.24
CA TYR A 49 -7.39 -14.19 10.45
C TYR A 49 -6.35 -14.11 11.57
N LEU A 50 -5.19 -13.52 11.27
CA LEU A 50 -4.16 -13.18 12.24
C LEU A 50 -3.88 -11.66 12.20
N PRO A 51 -4.09 -10.92 13.30
CA PRO A 51 -3.79 -9.50 13.31
C PRO A 51 -2.29 -9.24 13.16
N PHE A 52 -1.93 -8.30 12.29
CA PHE A 52 -0.55 -7.95 11.98
C PHE A 52 -0.37 -6.45 11.79
N ALA A 53 0.86 -5.97 11.96
CA ALA A 53 1.26 -4.61 11.64
C ALA A 53 2.63 -4.63 10.94
N ILE A 54 2.77 -3.83 9.88
CA ILE A 54 4.03 -3.65 9.17
C ILE A 54 4.68 -2.34 9.63
N SER A 55 5.84 -2.47 10.27
CA SER A 55 6.70 -1.34 10.69
C SER A 55 7.75 -1.01 9.62
N ASP A 56 8.38 0.16 9.72
CA ASP A 56 9.50 0.62 8.86
C ASP A 56 9.19 0.83 7.37
N ARG A 57 7.92 0.97 6.98
CA ARG A 57 7.58 1.40 5.61
C ARG A 57 8.13 2.78 5.34
N GLN A 58 8.89 2.93 4.26
CA GLN A 58 9.40 4.24 3.86
C GLN A 58 8.22 5.20 3.62
N VAL A 59 8.28 6.40 4.21
CA VAL A 59 7.22 7.43 4.14
C VAL A 59 6.78 7.77 2.71
N ARG A 60 7.66 7.57 1.72
CA ARG A 60 7.34 7.73 0.29
C ARG A 60 6.21 6.82 -0.20
N HIS A 61 6.04 5.63 0.38
CA HIS A 61 4.97 4.69 0.03
C HIS A 61 3.68 4.94 0.83
N LEU A 62 3.70 5.80 1.86
CA LEU A 62 2.57 5.98 2.76
C LEU A 62 1.58 7.05 2.30
N HIS A 63 2.00 8.02 1.47
CA HIS A 63 1.10 9.08 1.04
C HIS A 63 1.22 9.39 -0.47
N PRO A 64 0.18 9.13 -1.28
CA PRO A 64 0.22 9.31 -2.73
C PRO A 64 0.48 10.76 -3.15
N VAL A 65 0.19 11.73 -2.28
CA VAL A 65 0.45 13.16 -2.51
C VAL A 65 1.95 13.49 -2.63
N LEU A 66 2.84 12.75 -1.94
CA LEU A 66 4.27 13.07 -1.94
C LEU A 66 4.93 12.86 -3.31
N PRO A 67 4.78 11.69 -3.98
CA PRO A 67 5.23 11.53 -5.36
C PRO A 67 4.66 12.59 -6.31
N THR A 68 3.35 12.87 -6.23
CA THR A 68 2.69 13.87 -7.06
C THR A 68 3.30 15.26 -6.87
N PHE A 69 3.57 15.67 -5.63
CA PHE A 69 4.20 16.95 -5.35
C PHE A 69 5.61 17.04 -5.97
N LEU A 70 6.41 15.97 -5.87
CA LEU A 70 7.72 15.92 -6.53
C LEU A 70 7.60 16.00 -8.06
N SER A 71 6.60 15.33 -8.65
CA SER A 71 6.31 15.45 -10.08
C SER A 71 5.92 16.86 -10.49
N LEU A 72 5.17 17.59 -9.65
CA LEU A 72 4.83 19.00 -9.90
C LEU A 72 6.08 19.91 -9.92
N LEU A 73 7.08 19.64 -9.08
CA LEU A 73 8.34 20.40 -9.06
C LEU A 73 9.19 20.19 -10.33
N GLU A 74 9.00 19.07 -11.02
CA GLU A 74 9.68 18.75 -12.29
C GLU A 74 8.96 19.32 -13.52
N LEU A 75 7.75 19.90 -13.37
CA LEU A 75 6.99 20.50 -14.47
C LEU A 75 7.76 21.52 -15.31
N PRO A 76 8.60 22.42 -14.74
CA PRO A 76 9.37 23.38 -15.53
C PRO A 76 10.34 22.72 -16.53
N ARG A 77 10.71 21.46 -16.31
CA ARG A 77 11.57 20.66 -17.19
C ARG A 77 10.78 19.67 -18.04
N SER A 78 9.48 19.51 -17.78
CA SER A 78 8.63 18.58 -18.49
C SER A 78 8.29 19.10 -19.89
N ARG A 79 8.10 18.15 -20.82
CA ARG A 79 7.55 18.43 -22.15
C ARG A 79 6.03 18.42 -22.17
N PHE A 80 5.38 18.26 -21.02
CA PHE A 80 3.91 18.18 -20.89
C PHE A 80 3.29 17.10 -21.78
N VAL A 81 3.88 15.90 -21.75
CA VAL A 81 3.28 14.75 -22.44
C VAL A 81 1.90 14.49 -21.85
N ALA A 82 0.89 14.25 -22.71
CA ALA A 82 -0.51 14.09 -22.30
C ALA A 82 -0.66 13.07 -21.15
N GLU A 83 -0.03 11.90 -21.27
CA GLU A 83 0.01 10.85 -20.23
C GLU A 83 0.51 11.36 -18.88
N GLN A 84 1.54 12.20 -18.86
CA GLN A 84 2.07 12.76 -17.61
C GLN A 84 1.09 13.72 -16.95
N VAL A 85 0.37 14.51 -17.74
CA VAL A 85 -0.64 15.44 -17.24
C VAL A 85 -1.88 14.68 -16.74
N LEU A 86 -2.33 13.67 -17.48
CA LEU A 86 -3.44 12.81 -17.07
C LEU A 86 -3.10 12.03 -15.80
N ALA A 87 -1.87 11.53 -15.65
CA ALA A 87 -1.43 10.84 -14.43
C ALA A 87 -1.48 11.74 -13.18
N LEU A 88 -1.28 13.06 -13.32
CA LEU A 88 -1.45 13.99 -12.20
C LEU A 88 -2.93 14.04 -11.74
N LEU A 89 -3.87 13.95 -12.68
CA LEU A 89 -5.30 13.94 -12.40
C LEU A 89 -5.81 12.61 -11.83
N GLU A 90 -5.02 11.53 -11.84
CA GLU A 90 -5.34 10.28 -11.14
C GLU A 90 -5.27 10.42 -9.61
N VAL A 91 -4.67 11.51 -9.12
CA VAL A 91 -4.53 11.78 -7.69
C VAL A 91 -5.79 12.49 -7.20
N PRO A 92 -6.60 11.90 -6.30
CA PRO A 92 -7.93 12.43 -5.96
C PRO A 92 -7.90 13.86 -5.44
N ALA A 93 -6.90 14.20 -4.63
CA ALA A 93 -6.73 15.55 -4.08
C ALA A 93 -6.47 16.60 -5.18
N LEU A 94 -5.79 16.22 -6.27
CA LEU A 94 -5.54 17.12 -7.39
C LEU A 94 -6.77 17.22 -8.29
N ALA A 95 -7.40 16.11 -8.66
CA ALA A 95 -8.63 16.10 -9.46
C ALA A 95 -9.73 16.97 -8.83
N ALA A 96 -9.94 16.81 -7.52
CA ALA A 96 -10.89 17.62 -6.75
C ALA A 96 -10.57 19.12 -6.78
N ARG A 97 -9.29 19.50 -6.80
CA ARG A 97 -8.86 20.92 -6.90
C ARG A 97 -9.28 21.57 -8.22
N PHE A 98 -9.49 20.77 -9.26
CA PHE A 98 -9.96 21.18 -10.59
C PHE A 98 -11.41 20.80 -10.88
N ALA A 99 -12.16 20.33 -9.87
CA ALA A 99 -13.54 19.86 -10.00
C ALA A 99 -13.72 18.76 -11.07
N ILE A 100 -12.72 17.89 -11.22
CA ILE A 100 -12.77 16.71 -12.08
C ILE A 100 -13.11 15.51 -11.20
N ASP A 101 -14.22 14.85 -11.51
CA ASP A 101 -14.62 13.59 -10.91
C ASP A 101 -14.14 12.40 -11.76
N GLU A 102 -14.40 11.18 -11.30
CA GLU A 102 -13.97 9.96 -11.99
C GLU A 102 -14.55 9.85 -13.41
N HIS A 103 -15.80 10.29 -13.61
CA HIS A 103 -16.44 10.33 -14.93
C HIS A 103 -15.75 11.34 -15.85
N GLY A 104 -15.47 12.55 -15.35
CA GLY A 104 -14.74 13.58 -16.07
C GLY A 104 -13.33 13.12 -16.46
N LEU A 105 -12.66 12.39 -15.58
CA LEU A 105 -11.33 11.83 -15.88
C LEU A 105 -11.40 10.76 -16.98
N GLN A 106 -12.42 9.91 -17.00
CA GLN A 106 -12.61 8.93 -18.07
C GLN A 106 -12.87 9.58 -19.44
N LEU A 107 -13.55 10.72 -19.49
CA LEU A 107 -13.77 11.48 -20.73
C LEU A 107 -12.50 12.17 -21.26
N LEU A 108 -11.53 12.44 -20.38
CA LEU A 108 -10.26 13.10 -20.74
C LEU A 108 -9.19 12.13 -21.24
N ARG A 109 -9.36 10.82 -21.00
CA ARG A 109 -8.50 9.74 -21.51
C ARG A 109 -8.89 9.36 -22.93
#